data_AF-A0A9P0YKM2-F1
#
_entry.id   AF-A0A9P0YKM2-F1
#
_cell.length_a   1.000
_cell.length_b   1.000
_cell.length_c   1.000
_cell.angle_alpha   90.00
_cell.angle_beta   90.00
_cell.angle_gamma   90.00
#
_symmetry.space_group_name_H-M   'P 1'
#
loop_
_entity.id
_entity.type
_entity.pdbx_description
1 polymer ?
#
loop_
_entity_poly.entity_id
_entity_poly.type
_entity_poly.pdbx_seq_one_letter_code
_entity_poly.pdbx_strand_id
1 'polypeptide(L)'
;MVHKPFLLDTMKVESKTWLYDMFTNHEWITDKHVEVVMYYLGMKRVHYKLPQNYITTGPFFLQILKRELDTISKGHYTYHKSAQEENIVRDIIGANNYSLHWSKADFVYFPLNTGNHWVLVVLDIKQRKVRVYNSNSRRGDSLRDIRSYVACITVLLPKIMVYHKVYEQMGEDPMGERFLEVEPVEGCPQQDDGGNCGMFMLKMAEFLMVGMDMDGIYPEGNTFV
;
A
#
# COMPACT_ATOMS: atom_id res chain seq x y z
N MET A 1 -34.04 9.28 -6.61
CA MET A 1 -34.02 7.82 -6.35
C MET A 1 -32.99 7.56 -5.27
N VAL A 2 -33.35 6.86 -4.19
CA VAL A 2 -32.36 6.45 -3.18
C VAL A 2 -31.54 5.31 -3.79
N HIS A 3 -30.30 5.58 -4.15
CA HIS A 3 -29.39 4.55 -4.67
C HIS A 3 -29.14 3.55 -3.54
N LYS A 4 -29.71 2.34 -3.67
CA LYS A 4 -29.42 1.26 -2.71
C LYS A 4 -27.95 0.84 -2.88
N PRO A 5 -27.17 0.84 -1.79
CA PRO A 5 -25.79 0.34 -1.83
C PRO A 5 -25.77 -1.13 -2.24
N PHE A 6 -24.66 -1.57 -2.81
CA PHE A 6 -24.39 -2.99 -3.07
C PHE A 6 -23.16 -3.46 -2.28
N LEU A 7 -23.09 -4.76 -2.03
CA LEU A 7 -22.03 -5.38 -1.24
C LEU A 7 -21.05 -6.10 -2.17
N LEU A 8 -19.77 -5.78 -2.03
CA LEU A 8 -18.65 -6.54 -2.60
C LEU A 8 -17.95 -7.24 -1.45
N ASP A 9 -18.30 -8.52 -1.24
CA ASP A 9 -17.92 -9.27 -0.03
C ASP A 9 -18.38 -8.52 1.25
N THR A 10 -17.47 -8.19 2.17
CA THR A 10 -17.77 -7.42 3.38
C THR A 10 -17.83 -5.91 3.16
N MET A 11 -17.54 -5.42 1.94
CA MET A 11 -17.42 -3.99 1.66
C MET A 11 -18.71 -3.42 1.08
N LYS A 12 -19.21 -2.36 1.71
CA LYS A 12 -20.38 -1.61 1.25
C LYS A 12 -19.97 -0.52 0.25
N VAL A 13 -20.52 -0.59 -0.95
CA VAL A 13 -20.35 0.41 -2.01
C VAL A 13 -21.66 1.18 -2.18
N GLU A 14 -21.60 2.50 -2.00
CA GLU A 14 -22.80 3.35 -1.93
C GLU A 14 -23.36 3.74 -3.31
N SER A 15 -22.48 3.95 -4.29
CA SER A 15 -22.88 4.34 -5.65
C SER A 15 -22.77 3.18 -6.63
N LYS A 16 -23.83 2.95 -7.42
CA LYS A 16 -23.82 2.00 -8.54
C LYS A 16 -22.91 2.44 -9.71
N THR A 17 -22.51 3.71 -9.75
CA THR A 17 -21.54 4.22 -10.72
C THR A 17 -20.12 3.78 -10.38
N TRP A 18 -19.84 3.28 -9.17
CA TRP A 18 -18.48 2.91 -8.76
C TRP A 18 -17.73 2.02 -9.76
N LEU A 19 -18.38 1.01 -10.35
CA LEU A 19 -17.73 0.19 -11.40
C LEU A 19 -17.50 0.98 -12.71
N TYR A 20 -18.42 1.89 -13.03
CA TYR A 20 -18.34 2.77 -14.19
C TYR A 20 -17.25 3.83 -14.02
N ASP A 21 -17.10 4.39 -12.81
CA ASP A 21 -16.10 5.39 -12.46
C ASP A 21 -14.70 4.77 -12.51
N MET A 22 -14.57 3.48 -12.16
CA MET A 22 -13.34 2.70 -12.37
C MET A 22 -13.08 2.36 -13.84
N PHE A 23 -14.12 2.12 -14.63
CA PHE A 23 -13.99 1.73 -16.05
C PHE A 23 -13.75 2.91 -16.99
N THR A 24 -14.22 4.10 -16.62
CA THR A 24 -14.11 5.31 -17.44
C THR A 24 -12.94 6.19 -17.01
N ASN A 25 -12.30 6.84 -17.96
CA ASN A 25 -11.18 7.77 -17.72
C ASN A 25 -11.64 9.18 -17.30
N HIS A 26 -12.88 9.33 -16.84
CA HIS A 26 -13.49 10.62 -16.54
C HIS A 26 -13.41 11.01 -15.06
N GLU A 27 -13.25 10.02 -14.17
CA GLU A 27 -13.22 10.24 -12.73
C GLU A 27 -11.94 9.70 -12.08
N TRP A 28 -11.62 10.25 -10.91
CA TRP A 28 -10.46 9.83 -10.15
C TRP A 28 -10.82 8.62 -9.29
N ILE A 29 -9.92 7.63 -9.25
CA ILE A 29 -10.03 6.53 -8.32
C ILE A 29 -10.01 7.07 -6.88
N THR A 30 -11.07 6.76 -6.15
CA THR A 30 -11.22 7.15 -4.73
C THR A 30 -10.62 6.12 -3.78
N ASP A 31 -10.48 6.48 -2.50
CA ASP A 31 -10.00 5.56 -1.47
C ASP A 31 -10.84 4.27 -1.40
N LYS A 32 -12.17 4.36 -1.62
CA LYS A 32 -13.06 3.19 -1.64
C LYS A 32 -12.75 2.27 -2.84
N HIS A 33 -12.40 2.83 -3.99
CA HIS A 33 -11.98 2.03 -5.13
C HIS A 33 -10.72 1.23 -4.80
N VAL A 34 -9.69 1.91 -4.29
CA VAL A 34 -8.42 1.30 -3.91
C VAL A 34 -8.59 0.25 -2.81
N GLU A 35 -9.36 0.55 -1.77
CA GLU A 35 -9.64 -0.39 -0.67
C GLU A 35 -10.21 -1.71 -1.19
N VAL A 36 -11.21 -1.64 -2.07
CA VAL A 36 -11.84 -2.82 -2.66
C VAL A 36 -10.88 -3.58 -3.58
N VAL A 37 -10.17 -2.89 -4.47
CA VAL A 37 -9.26 -3.58 -5.39
C VAL A 37 -8.11 -4.25 -4.63
N MET A 38 -7.52 -3.58 -3.65
CA MET A 38 -6.44 -4.15 -2.84
C MET A 38 -6.93 -5.33 -2.01
N TYR A 39 -8.16 -5.28 -1.47
CA TYR A 39 -8.80 -6.44 -0.85
C TYR A 39 -8.88 -7.64 -1.79
N TYR A 40 -9.35 -7.44 -3.02
CA TYR A 40 -9.44 -8.50 -4.01
C TYR A 40 -8.06 -8.99 -4.49
N LEU A 41 -7.04 -8.13 -4.53
CA LEU A 41 -5.66 -8.54 -4.80
C LEU A 41 -5.11 -9.41 -3.65
N GLY A 42 -5.41 -9.09 -2.38
CA GLY A 42 -5.11 -9.95 -1.23
C GLY A 42 -5.83 -11.30 -1.31
N MET A 43 -7.09 -11.29 -1.73
CA MET A 43 -7.90 -12.48 -1.98
C MET A 43 -7.30 -13.34 -3.12
N LYS A 44 -6.80 -12.71 -4.21
CA LYS A 44 -6.17 -13.43 -5.33
C LYS A 44 -4.99 -14.30 -4.87
N ARG A 45 -4.14 -13.81 -3.96
CA ARG A 45 -3.05 -14.61 -3.37
C ARG A 45 -3.51 -15.92 -2.75
N VAL A 46 -4.68 -15.93 -2.11
CA VAL A 46 -5.21 -17.12 -1.43
C VAL A 46 -5.76 -18.14 -2.42
N HIS A 47 -6.41 -17.69 -3.49
CA HIS A 47 -7.07 -18.56 -4.45
C HIS A 47 -6.19 -18.96 -5.65
N TYR A 48 -5.18 -18.15 -5.98
CA TYR A 48 -4.28 -18.38 -7.09
C TYR A 48 -2.87 -18.68 -6.58
N LYS A 49 -2.17 -19.61 -7.25
CA LYS A 49 -0.76 -19.92 -6.96
C LYS A 49 0.14 -18.84 -7.56
N LEU A 50 0.10 -17.66 -6.96
CA LEU A 50 0.94 -16.53 -7.36
C LEU A 50 2.40 -16.77 -6.96
N PRO A 51 3.37 -16.23 -7.73
CA PRO A 51 4.79 -16.43 -7.43
C PRO A 51 5.25 -15.67 -6.19
N GLN A 52 4.61 -14.55 -5.87
CA GLN A 52 4.90 -13.80 -4.66
C GLN A 52 4.01 -14.20 -3.50
N ASN A 53 4.59 -14.27 -2.31
CA ASN A 53 3.86 -14.35 -1.07
C ASN A 53 3.79 -12.96 -0.41
N TYR A 54 2.62 -12.32 -0.47
CA TYR A 54 2.46 -10.92 -0.08
C TYR A 54 1.25 -10.66 0.82
N ILE A 55 1.15 -9.46 1.37
CA ILE A 55 -0.05 -8.93 2.03
C ILE A 55 -0.34 -7.55 1.44
N THR A 56 -1.62 -7.17 1.41
CA THR A 56 -2.09 -5.84 1.02
C THR A 56 -2.67 -5.11 2.23
N THR A 57 -2.42 -3.82 2.36
CA THR A 57 -3.16 -2.97 3.33
C THR A 57 -4.21 -2.13 2.64
N GLY A 58 -5.11 -1.52 3.43
CA GLY A 58 -5.97 -0.45 2.95
C GLY A 58 -5.22 0.87 2.72
N PRO A 59 -5.87 1.87 2.09
CA PRO A 59 -5.28 3.18 1.78
C PRO A 59 -4.97 4.06 2.99
N PHE A 60 -5.51 3.71 4.16
CA PHE A 60 -5.36 4.50 5.38
C PHE A 60 -4.18 4.08 6.25
N PHE A 61 -3.55 2.93 6.01
CA PHE A 61 -2.52 2.38 6.89
C PHE A 61 -1.37 3.37 7.15
N LEU A 62 -0.77 3.90 6.07
CA LEU A 62 0.33 4.87 6.18
C LEU A 62 -0.12 6.24 6.68
N GLN A 63 -1.38 6.63 6.48
CA GLN A 63 -1.95 7.87 7.03
C GLN A 63 -2.10 7.78 8.55
N ILE A 64 -2.58 6.64 9.05
CA ILE A 64 -2.67 6.35 10.49
C ILE A 64 -1.26 6.33 11.08
N LEU A 65 -0.32 5.63 10.46
CA LEU A 65 1.07 5.57 10.90
C LEU A 65 1.73 6.96 10.97
N LYS A 66 1.48 7.82 9.98
CA LYS A 66 1.95 9.21 9.98
C LYS A 66 1.34 10.00 11.15
N ARG A 67 0.03 9.89 11.38
CA ARG A 67 -0.68 10.56 12.49
C ARG A 67 -0.12 10.14 13.84
N GLU A 68 0.17 8.86 14.01
CA GLU A 68 0.78 8.33 15.23
C GLU A 68 2.17 8.94 15.47
N LEU A 69 3.03 8.99 14.45
CA LEU A 69 4.34 9.62 14.58
C LEU A 69 4.25 11.12 14.91
N ASP A 70 3.34 11.85 14.26
CA ASP A 70 3.11 13.27 14.54
C ASP A 70 2.66 13.48 16.00
N THR A 71 1.88 12.55 16.55
CA THR A 71 1.37 12.59 17.93
C THR A 71 2.48 12.27 18.94
N ILE A 72 3.35 11.30 18.64
CA ILE A 72 4.57 11.00 19.41
C ILE A 72 5.49 12.23 19.43
N SER A 73 5.70 12.86 18.27
CA SER A 73 6.60 14.01 18.13
C SER A 73 6.15 15.23 18.93
N LYS A 74 4.84 15.34 19.21
CA LYS A 74 4.26 16.36 20.09
C LYS A 74 4.32 16.01 21.59
N GLY A 75 4.91 14.86 21.94
CA GLY A 75 5.02 14.37 23.30
C GLY A 75 3.71 13.82 23.87
N HIS A 76 2.68 13.59 23.04
CA HIS A 76 1.40 13.10 23.52
C HIS A 76 1.42 11.58 23.76
N TYR A 77 2.09 10.80 22.90
CA TYR A 77 2.15 9.32 22.94
C TYR A 77 3.58 8.78 22.96
N THR A 78 3.72 7.53 23.38
CA THR A 78 4.96 6.75 23.30
C THR A 78 4.92 5.80 22.10
N TYR A 79 6.09 5.33 21.65
CA TYR A 79 6.18 4.26 20.64
C TYR A 79 5.39 3.00 21.06
N HIS A 80 5.44 2.63 22.34
CA HIS A 80 4.68 1.49 22.87
C HIS A 80 3.17 1.66 22.68
N LYS A 81 2.63 2.85 22.96
CA LYS A 81 1.19 3.12 22.79
C LYS A 81 0.79 3.05 21.30
N SER A 82 1.59 3.62 20.42
CA SER A 82 1.33 3.56 18.97
C SER A 82 1.40 2.13 18.42
N ALA A 83 2.27 1.27 18.98
CA ALA A 83 2.33 -0.14 18.62
C ALA A 83 1.08 -0.95 19.00
N GLN A 84 0.14 -0.35 19.75
CA GLN A 84 -1.14 -0.94 20.12
C GLN A 84 -2.32 -0.30 19.38
N GLU A 85 -2.08 0.57 18.40
CA GLU A 85 -3.15 1.15 17.58
C GLU A 85 -3.87 0.04 16.80
N GLU A 86 -5.18 -0.06 17.00
CA GLU A 86 -5.96 -1.23 16.59
C GLU A 86 -5.90 -1.49 15.09
N ASN A 87 -5.99 -0.47 14.24
CA ASN A 87 -6.02 -0.66 12.80
C ASN A 87 -4.66 -1.15 12.26
N ILE A 88 -3.57 -0.54 12.73
CA ILE A 88 -2.20 -0.96 12.40
C ILE A 88 -1.96 -2.39 12.88
N VAL A 89 -2.31 -2.69 14.13
CA VAL A 89 -2.09 -4.02 14.73
C VAL A 89 -2.85 -5.08 13.95
N ARG A 90 -4.13 -4.84 13.63
CA ARG A 90 -4.96 -5.79 12.88
C ARG A 90 -4.36 -6.16 11.53
N ASP A 91 -3.77 -5.19 10.82
CA ASP A 91 -3.07 -5.45 9.56
C ASP A 91 -1.77 -6.24 9.77
N ILE A 92 -0.98 -5.93 10.80
CA ILE A 92 0.31 -6.60 11.09
C ILE A 92 0.12 -8.04 11.55
N ILE A 93 -0.86 -8.31 12.41
CA ILE A 93 -1.09 -9.65 12.95
C ILE A 93 -1.96 -10.52 12.05
N GLY A 94 -2.53 -9.96 10.98
CA GLY A 94 -3.39 -10.67 10.04
C GLY A 94 -4.80 -10.95 10.57
N ALA A 95 -5.38 -10.04 11.34
CA ALA A 95 -6.75 -10.17 11.88
C ALA A 95 -7.86 -9.80 10.86
N ASN A 96 -7.47 -9.34 9.67
CA ASN A 96 -8.36 -8.99 8.57
C ASN A 96 -8.49 -10.15 7.57
N ASN A 97 -9.62 -10.24 6.87
CA ASN A 97 -9.85 -11.26 5.86
C ASN A 97 -8.74 -11.26 4.80
N TYR A 98 -8.32 -12.45 4.39
CA TYR A 98 -7.26 -12.68 3.40
C TYR A 98 -5.86 -12.10 3.75
N SER A 99 -5.71 -11.51 4.94
CA SER A 99 -4.42 -11.10 5.50
C SER A 99 -3.76 -12.25 6.26
N LEU A 100 -2.48 -12.08 6.59
CA LEU A 100 -1.69 -12.99 7.41
C LEU A 100 -0.85 -12.16 8.38
N HIS A 101 -0.35 -12.79 9.43
CA HIS A 101 0.72 -12.18 10.21
C HIS A 101 1.89 -11.86 9.26
N TRP A 102 2.47 -10.66 9.35
CA TRP A 102 3.49 -10.20 8.40
C TRP A 102 4.73 -11.09 8.35
N SER A 103 5.02 -11.82 9.43
CA SER A 103 6.07 -12.86 9.45
C SER A 103 5.87 -14.01 8.45
N LYS A 104 4.69 -14.11 7.84
CA LYS A 104 4.35 -15.13 6.83
C LYS A 104 4.30 -14.59 5.42
N ALA A 105 4.79 -13.37 5.17
CA ALA A 105 4.85 -12.77 3.85
C ALA A 105 6.27 -12.28 3.55
N ASP A 106 6.61 -12.23 2.26
CA ASP A 106 7.85 -11.64 1.78
C ASP A 106 7.66 -10.12 1.59
N PHE A 107 6.47 -9.73 1.11
CA PHE A 107 6.16 -8.35 0.74
C PHE A 107 4.88 -7.82 1.39
N VAL A 108 4.84 -6.51 1.66
CA VAL A 108 3.63 -5.78 2.04
C VAL A 108 3.40 -4.62 1.08
N TYR A 109 2.22 -4.58 0.49
CA TYR A 109 1.81 -3.55 -0.48
C TYR A 109 0.92 -2.52 0.19
N PHE A 110 1.38 -1.27 0.22
CA PHE A 110 0.65 -0.12 0.74
C PHE A 110 0.23 0.78 -0.43
N PRO A 111 -1.07 0.89 -0.72
CA PRO A 111 -1.54 1.99 -1.53
C PRO A 111 -1.47 3.28 -0.70
N LEU A 112 -0.87 4.33 -1.24
CA LEU A 112 -0.73 5.61 -0.54
C LEU A 112 -1.37 6.75 -1.33
N ASN A 113 -2.42 7.35 -0.75
CA ASN A 113 -2.95 8.63 -1.21
C ASN A 113 -2.25 9.77 -0.47
N THR A 114 -1.54 10.62 -1.21
CA THR A 114 -0.80 11.78 -0.66
C THR A 114 -1.66 13.05 -0.61
N GLY A 115 -2.92 12.97 -1.05
CA GLY A 115 -3.92 14.04 -1.06
C GLY A 115 -4.47 14.30 -2.46
N ASN A 116 -3.61 14.24 -3.48
CA ASN A 116 -3.98 14.43 -4.89
C ASN A 116 -3.25 13.46 -5.84
N HIS A 117 -2.56 12.46 -5.30
CA HIS A 117 -1.77 11.52 -6.06
C HIS A 117 -1.71 10.17 -5.34
N TRP A 118 -1.82 9.09 -6.11
CA TRP A 118 -1.64 7.73 -5.64
C TRP A 118 -0.23 7.25 -5.94
N VAL A 119 0.42 6.68 -4.93
CA VAL A 119 1.75 6.08 -5.01
C VAL A 119 1.67 4.66 -4.44
N LEU A 120 2.35 3.71 -5.08
CA LEU A 120 2.49 2.37 -4.52
C LEU A 120 3.78 2.31 -3.70
N VAL A 121 3.66 1.93 -2.44
CA VAL A 121 4.80 1.67 -1.54
C VAL A 121 4.83 0.18 -1.26
N VAL A 122 5.98 -0.46 -1.43
CA VAL A 122 6.15 -1.90 -1.20
C VAL A 122 7.27 -2.13 -0.21
N LEU A 123 6.96 -2.76 0.92
CA LEU A 123 7.96 -3.25 1.87
C LEU A 123 8.38 -4.66 1.49
N ASP A 124 9.67 -4.85 1.25
CA ASP A 124 10.35 -6.13 1.27
C ASP A 124 10.79 -6.40 2.72
N ILE A 125 10.06 -7.27 3.41
CA ILE A 125 10.25 -7.49 4.84
C ILE A 125 11.66 -8.04 5.09
N LYS A 126 12.05 -9.06 4.32
CA LYS A 126 13.33 -9.74 4.50
C LYS A 126 14.51 -8.83 4.21
N GLN A 127 14.45 -8.08 3.12
CA GLN A 127 15.53 -7.13 2.76
C GLN A 127 15.50 -5.86 3.60
N ARG A 128 14.43 -5.59 4.35
CA ARG A 128 14.23 -4.37 5.16
C ARG A 128 14.30 -3.12 4.28
N LYS A 129 13.75 -3.25 3.06
CA LYS A 129 13.75 -2.22 2.03
C LYS A 129 12.33 -1.84 1.67
N VAL A 130 12.14 -0.56 1.38
CA VAL A 130 10.88 0.01 0.92
C VAL A 130 11.11 0.56 -0.48
N ARG A 131 10.37 0.02 -1.44
CA ARG A 131 10.38 0.44 -2.83
C ARG A 131 9.17 1.32 -3.12
N VAL A 132 9.41 2.42 -3.82
CA VAL A 132 8.38 3.42 -4.12
C VAL A 132 8.17 3.50 -5.63
N TYR A 133 6.98 3.12 -6.07
CA TYR A 133 6.57 3.16 -7.47
C TYR A 133 5.68 4.38 -7.68
N ASN A 134 6.18 5.33 -8.46
CA ASN A 134 5.53 6.62 -8.69
C ASN A 134 5.35 6.87 -10.19
N SER A 135 4.10 6.87 -10.66
CA SER A 135 3.75 7.12 -12.05
C SER A 135 3.91 8.59 -12.47
N ASN A 136 4.26 9.49 -11.55
CA ASN A 136 4.42 10.92 -11.80
C ASN A 136 5.82 11.42 -11.36
N SER A 137 6.87 10.68 -11.73
CA SER A 137 8.26 11.02 -11.40
C SER A 137 8.92 12.01 -12.38
N ARG A 138 8.17 12.54 -13.35
CA ARG A 138 8.62 13.45 -14.44
C ARG A 138 9.46 14.66 -14.02
N ARG A 139 9.52 14.99 -12.72
CA ARG A 139 10.32 16.08 -12.15
C ARG A 139 11.63 15.61 -11.51
N GLY A 140 12.04 14.36 -11.73
CA GLY A 140 13.33 13.81 -11.27
C GLY A 140 13.45 13.56 -9.76
N ASP A 141 12.35 13.66 -9.03
CA ASP A 141 12.28 13.35 -7.59
C ASP A 141 11.08 12.43 -7.32
N SER A 142 11.29 11.13 -7.56
CA SER A 142 10.30 10.06 -7.40
C SER A 142 9.79 9.93 -5.95
N LEU A 143 10.54 10.42 -4.97
CA LEU A 143 10.20 10.36 -3.55
C LEU A 143 9.49 11.63 -3.03
N ARG A 144 9.39 12.69 -3.85
CA ARG A 144 8.81 13.97 -3.41
C ARG A 144 7.44 13.80 -2.79
N ASP A 145 6.58 13.01 -3.43
CA ASP A 145 5.17 12.91 -3.05
C ASP A 145 4.99 12.13 -1.73
N ILE A 146 5.96 11.31 -1.35
CA ILE A 146 5.94 10.53 -0.10
C ILE A 146 6.78 11.13 1.03
N ARG A 147 7.44 12.27 0.81
CA ARG A 147 8.44 12.83 1.74
C ARG A 147 7.92 12.97 3.18
N SER A 148 6.65 13.34 3.35
CA SER A 148 6.00 13.50 4.66
C SER A 148 5.69 12.18 5.37
N TYR A 149 5.80 11.04 4.68
CA TYR A 149 5.60 9.69 5.19
C TYR A 149 6.91 8.94 5.46
N VAL A 150 8.03 9.39 4.89
CA VAL A 150 9.34 8.70 5.01
C VAL A 150 9.67 8.42 6.47
N ALA A 151 9.54 9.40 7.37
CA ALA A 151 9.88 9.20 8.79
C ALA A 151 9.00 8.15 9.48
N CYS A 152 7.68 8.10 9.18
CA CYS A 152 6.82 7.10 9.81
C CYS A 152 7.09 5.70 9.27
N ILE A 153 7.39 5.58 7.98
CA ILE A 153 7.82 4.34 7.33
C ILE A 153 9.17 3.86 7.89
N THR A 154 10.18 4.72 7.98
CA THR A 154 11.54 4.29 8.31
C THR A 154 11.79 4.14 9.80
N VAL A 155 11.06 4.86 10.66
CA VAL A 155 11.29 4.89 12.12
C VAL A 155 10.18 4.20 12.90
N LEU A 156 8.91 4.52 12.62
CA LEU A 156 7.81 4.02 13.45
C LEU A 156 7.41 2.60 13.06
N LEU A 157 7.21 2.33 11.76
CA LEU A 157 6.82 1.01 11.29
C LEU A 157 7.74 -0.11 11.81
N PRO A 158 9.09 0.01 11.78
CA PRO A 158 9.95 -1.07 12.22
C PRO A 158 9.86 -1.31 13.73
N LYS A 159 9.62 -0.27 14.53
CA LYS A 159 9.40 -0.41 15.97
C LYS A 159 8.11 -1.18 16.26
N ILE A 160 7.06 -0.92 15.50
CA ILE A 160 5.80 -1.66 15.61
C ILE A 160 6.00 -3.13 15.16
N MET A 161 6.73 -3.36 14.06
CA MET A 161 7.07 -4.72 13.60
C MET A 161 7.90 -5.51 14.63
N VAL A 162 8.83 -4.85 15.34
CA VAL A 162 9.59 -5.46 16.44
C VAL A 162 8.66 -5.80 17.61
N TYR A 163 7.77 -4.88 17.99
CA TYR A 163 6.81 -5.10 19.06
C TYR A 163 5.92 -6.32 18.80
N HIS A 164 5.47 -6.50 17.56
CA HIS A 164 4.67 -7.65 17.11
C HIS A 164 5.51 -8.84 16.63
N LYS A 165 6.80 -8.87 16.94
CA LYS A 165 7.68 -10.03 16.70
C LYS A 165 7.73 -10.50 15.24
N VAL A 166 7.60 -9.59 14.28
CA VAL A 166 7.59 -9.95 12.84
C VAL A 166 8.86 -10.70 12.46
N TYR A 167 10.04 -10.11 12.71
CA TYR A 167 11.33 -10.73 12.37
C TYR A 167 11.66 -11.97 13.21
N GLU A 168 11.36 -11.94 14.52
CA GLU A 168 11.57 -13.09 15.42
C GLU A 168 10.82 -14.33 14.93
N GLN A 169 9.55 -14.17 14.53
CA GLN A 169 8.75 -15.27 14.00
C GLN A 169 9.19 -15.74 12.60
N MET A 170 9.89 -14.90 11.83
CA MET A 170 10.53 -15.31 10.57
C MET A 170 11.82 -16.12 10.78
N GLY A 171 12.37 -16.13 12.01
CA GLY A 171 13.72 -16.65 12.26
C GLY A 171 14.82 -15.70 11.76
N GLU A 172 14.49 -14.43 11.53
CA GLU A 172 15.40 -13.38 11.10
C GLU A 172 15.90 -12.57 12.31
N ASP A 173 17.08 -11.96 12.19
CA ASP A 173 17.61 -11.11 13.25
C ASP A 173 16.67 -9.96 13.58
N PRO A 174 16.49 -9.59 14.87
CA PRO A 174 15.65 -8.45 15.24
C PRO A 174 16.06 -7.16 14.51
N MET A 175 15.11 -6.26 14.24
CA MET A 175 15.45 -4.95 13.65
C MET A 175 16.47 -4.19 14.51
N GLY A 176 16.35 -4.25 15.84
CA GLY A 176 17.14 -3.43 16.75
C GLY A 176 16.88 -1.94 16.49
N GLU A 177 17.94 -1.14 16.44
CA GLU A 177 17.88 0.30 16.13
C GLU A 177 18.02 0.59 14.61
N ARG A 178 17.90 -0.42 13.75
CA ARG A 178 17.98 -0.24 12.29
C ARG A 178 16.71 0.44 11.76
N PHE A 179 16.89 1.23 10.69
CA PHE A 179 15.80 1.84 9.93
C PHE A 179 15.55 1.04 8.65
N LEU A 180 14.35 1.19 8.08
CA LEU A 180 14.09 0.73 6.71
C LEU A 180 14.77 1.70 5.72
N GLU A 181 15.38 1.15 4.67
CA GLU A 181 15.88 1.92 3.54
C GLU A 181 14.73 2.20 2.58
N VAL A 182 14.60 3.44 2.08
CA VAL A 182 13.56 3.82 1.10
C VAL A 182 14.26 4.17 -0.21
N GLU A 183 13.92 3.44 -1.27
CA GLU A 183 14.46 3.63 -2.61
C GLU A 183 13.33 3.86 -3.63
N PRO A 184 13.47 4.84 -4.54
CA PRO A 184 12.56 4.96 -5.66
C PRO A 184 12.82 3.84 -6.67
N VAL A 185 11.76 3.37 -7.33
CA VAL A 185 11.90 2.49 -8.48
C VAL A 185 11.87 3.31 -9.75
N GLU A 186 13.04 3.43 -10.37
CA GLU A 186 13.22 4.06 -11.67
C GLU A 186 12.67 3.15 -12.79
N GLY A 187 12.25 3.75 -13.91
CA GLY A 187 11.75 3.00 -15.06
C GLY A 187 10.31 2.48 -14.96
N CYS A 188 9.60 2.73 -13.86
CA CYS A 188 8.19 2.36 -13.76
C CYS A 188 7.31 3.15 -14.76
N PRO A 189 6.22 2.56 -15.28
CA PRO A 189 5.31 3.23 -16.22
C PRO A 189 4.88 4.62 -15.76
N GLN A 190 5.08 5.62 -16.61
CA GLN A 190 4.78 7.02 -16.30
C GLN A 190 3.44 7.44 -16.91
N GLN A 191 2.57 8.05 -16.11
CA GLN A 191 1.34 8.66 -16.60
C GLN A 191 1.65 9.92 -17.40
N ASP A 192 0.85 10.18 -18.42
CA ASP A 192 0.88 11.42 -19.20
C ASP A 192 -0.32 12.34 -19.00
N ASP A 193 -1.34 11.84 -18.31
CA ASP A 193 -2.48 12.58 -17.82
C ASP A 193 -2.34 12.99 -16.33
N GLY A 194 -3.33 13.72 -15.82
CA GLY A 194 -3.39 14.16 -14.42
C GLY A 194 -4.30 13.34 -13.51
N GLY A 195 -4.91 12.25 -13.97
CA GLY A 195 -6.01 11.58 -13.26
C GLY A 195 -5.82 10.07 -13.02
N ASN A 196 -4.98 9.39 -13.80
CA ASN A 196 -4.87 7.94 -13.80
C ASN A 196 -3.87 7.37 -12.79
N CYS A 197 -3.26 8.18 -11.91
CA CYS A 197 -2.30 7.72 -10.91
C CYS A 197 -2.78 6.51 -10.10
N GLY A 198 -4.07 6.46 -9.76
CA GLY A 198 -4.69 5.31 -9.08
C GLY A 198 -4.68 4.04 -9.92
N MET A 199 -4.99 4.12 -11.22
CA MET A 199 -4.97 2.96 -12.12
C MET A 199 -3.55 2.44 -12.30
N PHE A 200 -2.58 3.34 -12.52
CA PHE A 200 -1.16 2.98 -12.58
C PHE A 200 -0.71 2.27 -11.31
N MET A 201 -1.01 2.84 -10.14
CA MET A 201 -0.69 2.27 -8.83
C MET A 201 -1.25 0.85 -8.67
N LEU A 202 -2.53 0.64 -9.00
CA LEU A 202 -3.18 -0.67 -8.91
C LEU A 202 -2.60 -1.69 -9.89
N LYS A 203 -2.31 -1.26 -11.13
CA LYS A 203 -1.74 -2.14 -12.16
C LYS A 203 -0.30 -2.52 -11.83
N MET A 204 0.51 -1.58 -11.35
CA MET A 204 1.86 -1.88 -10.83
C MET A 204 1.81 -2.91 -9.70
N ALA A 205 0.88 -2.77 -8.75
CA ALA A 205 0.68 -3.75 -7.69
C ALA A 205 0.34 -5.14 -8.26
N GLU A 206 -0.64 -5.23 -9.18
CA GLU A 206 -1.02 -6.49 -9.81
C GLU A 206 0.16 -7.14 -10.55
N PHE A 207 0.91 -6.38 -11.35
CA PHE A 207 2.06 -6.88 -12.12
C PHE A 207 3.14 -7.48 -11.22
N LEU A 208 3.51 -6.75 -10.17
CA LEU A 208 4.49 -7.24 -9.20
C LEU A 208 3.98 -8.53 -8.54
N MET A 209 2.73 -8.57 -8.08
CA MET A 209 2.15 -9.73 -7.39
C MET A 209 2.11 -10.99 -8.27
N VAL A 210 1.94 -10.84 -9.59
CA VAL A 210 2.00 -11.96 -10.55
C VAL A 210 3.42 -12.26 -11.04
N GLY A 211 4.45 -11.58 -10.51
CA GLY A 211 5.85 -11.80 -10.82
C GLY A 211 6.29 -11.25 -12.19
N MET A 212 5.55 -10.28 -12.73
CA MET A 212 5.92 -9.60 -13.97
C MET A 212 6.86 -8.43 -13.68
N ASP A 213 7.89 -8.31 -14.50
CA ASP A 213 8.71 -7.10 -14.56
C ASP A 213 7.93 -5.96 -15.24
N MET A 214 8.21 -4.73 -14.85
CA MET A 214 7.62 -3.53 -15.43
C MET A 214 8.52 -2.86 -16.46
N ASP A 215 9.74 -3.36 -16.66
CA ASP A 215 10.63 -2.93 -17.72
C ASP A 215 9.96 -3.06 -19.10
N GLY A 216 9.90 -1.94 -19.83
CA GLY A 216 9.35 -1.91 -21.19
C GLY A 216 7.82 -1.91 -21.28
N ILE A 217 7.09 -1.73 -20.18
CA ILE A 217 5.65 -1.50 -20.21
C ILE A 217 5.37 -0.03 -20.51
N TYR A 218 4.66 0.22 -21.60
CA TYR A 218 4.23 1.56 -22.02
C TYR A 218 2.69 1.67 -21.96
N PRO A 219 2.14 2.83 -21.58
CA PRO A 219 0.71 3.08 -21.74
C PRO A 219 0.32 3.04 -23.22
N GLU A 220 -0.54 2.10 -23.63
CA GLU A 220 -1.19 2.13 -24.94
C GLU A 220 -2.51 2.91 -24.86
N GLY A 221 -2.45 4.21 -25.12
CA GLY A 221 -3.61 5.08 -24.92
C GLY A 221 -4.08 5.10 -23.45
N ASN A 222 -5.24 5.71 -23.19
CA ASN A 222 -5.78 5.92 -21.83
C ASN A 222 -6.15 4.63 -21.04
N THR A 223 -5.61 3.46 -21.39
CA THR A 223 -5.97 2.17 -20.79
C THR A 223 -4.77 1.23 -20.76
N PHE A 224 -4.39 0.78 -19.56
CA PHE A 224 -3.56 -0.40 -19.37
C PHE A 224 -4.47 -1.63 -19.41
N VAL A 225 -4.40 -2.43 -20.47
CA VAL A 225 -5.01 -3.77 -20.50
C VAL A 225 -4.13 -4.73 -19.70
#